data_AF-A0A519SQ19-F1
#
_entry.id   AF-A0A519SQ19-F1
#
_cell.length_a   1.000
_cell.length_b   1.000
_cell.length_c   1.000
_cell.angle_alpha   90.00
_cell.angle_beta   90.00
_cell.angle_gamma   90.00
#
_symmetry.space_group_name_H-M   'P 1'
#
loop_
_entity.id
_entity.type
_entity.pdbx_description
1 polymer ?
#
loop_
_entity_poly.entity_id
_entity_poly.type
_entity_poly.pdbx_seq_one_letter_code
_entity_poly.pdbx_strand_id
1 'polypeptide(L)'
;MLFWTVVTSACTNPYFKPAFKVAIDTINSDIQNIVKTQDISIEGHKTPLDDKVITSLSIQLINAQDINVSTDSLVKIQRKVAKKVKGRLKDSLQYDEYWMIFIKRDSLSEGGYFPNKIKATEL
;
A
#
# COMPACT_ATOMS: atom_id res chain seq x y z
N MET A 1 28.40 2.03 43.03
CA MET A 1 27.73 1.06 42.15
C MET A 1 27.03 1.84 41.05
N LEU A 2 27.52 1.80 39.81
CA LEU A 2 26.80 2.35 38.65
C LEU A 2 25.89 1.26 38.08
N PHE A 3 24.57 1.49 38.12
CA PHE A 3 23.62 0.68 37.37
C PHE A 3 23.62 1.14 35.92
N TRP A 4 24.13 0.30 35.03
CA TRP A 4 23.95 0.46 33.58
C TRP A 4 22.55 -0.04 33.21
N THR A 5 21.63 0.88 32.99
CA THR A 5 20.34 0.57 32.37
C THR A 5 20.57 0.43 30.87
N VAL A 6 20.60 -0.81 30.39
CA VAL A 6 20.61 -1.11 28.96
C VAL A 6 19.23 -0.76 28.42
N VAL A 7 19.11 0.37 27.71
CA VAL A 7 17.91 0.70 26.94
C VAL A 7 17.89 -0.24 25.74
N THR A 8 17.15 -1.34 25.84
CA THR A 8 16.87 -2.20 24.69
C THR A 8 15.88 -1.47 23.80
N SER A 9 16.39 -0.71 22.83
CA SER A 9 15.59 -0.19 21.73
C SER A 9 15.10 -1.40 20.92
N ALA A 10 13.94 -1.93 21.27
CA ALA A 10 13.26 -2.92 20.44
C ALA A 10 13.01 -2.26 19.08
N CYS A 11 13.68 -2.73 18.02
CA CYS A 11 13.33 -2.38 16.66
C CYS A 11 11.91 -2.91 16.40
N THR A 12 10.90 -2.09 16.65
CA THR A 12 9.54 -2.35 16.17
C THR A 12 9.59 -2.30 14.66
N ASN A 13 9.33 -3.43 14.01
CA ASN A 13 9.15 -3.48 12.56
C ASN A 13 8.07 -2.45 12.18
N PRO A 14 8.38 -1.43 11.36
CA PRO A 14 7.40 -0.40 11.00
C PRO A 14 6.30 -0.94 10.08
N TYR A 15 6.50 -2.13 9.51
CA TYR A 15 5.55 -2.81 8.64
C TYR A 15 4.61 -3.73 9.41
N PHE A 16 3.34 -3.77 8.99
CA PHE A 16 2.32 -4.59 9.62
C PHE A 16 1.24 -5.02 8.61
N LYS A 17 0.59 -6.15 8.90
CA LYS A 17 -0.52 -6.63 8.06
C LYS A 17 -1.78 -5.78 8.31
N PRO A 18 -2.43 -5.24 7.26
CA PRO A 18 -3.71 -4.55 7.40
C PRO A 18 -4.81 -5.49 7.89
N ALA A 19 -5.77 -4.93 8.64
CA ALA A 19 -6.93 -5.67 9.12
C ALA A 19 -8.14 -5.42 8.22
N PHE A 20 -8.72 -6.49 7.69
CA PHE A 20 -9.86 -6.42 6.78
C PHE A 20 -11.15 -7.02 7.36
N LYS A 21 -12.28 -6.57 6.82
CA LYS A 21 -13.64 -7.08 7.10
C LYS A 21 -13.93 -8.40 6.37
N VAL A 22 -13.13 -8.73 5.36
CA VAL A 22 -13.27 -9.91 4.50
C VAL A 22 -11.90 -10.60 4.36
N ALA A 23 -11.90 -11.84 3.88
CA ALA A 23 -10.66 -12.57 3.60
C ALA A 23 -9.83 -11.87 2.52
N ILE A 24 -8.50 -12.03 2.59
CA ILE A 24 -7.57 -11.40 1.64
C ILE A 24 -7.85 -11.84 0.20
N ASP A 25 -8.28 -13.08 -0.02
CA ASP A 25 -8.61 -13.60 -1.36
C ASP A 25 -9.79 -12.87 -2.00
N THR A 26 -10.77 -12.43 -1.19
CA THR A 26 -11.87 -11.59 -1.68
C THR A 26 -11.37 -10.23 -2.14
N ILE A 27 -10.39 -9.66 -1.44
CA ILE A 27 -9.78 -8.38 -1.79
C ILE A 27 -8.95 -8.54 -3.07
N ASN A 28 -8.15 -9.60 -3.17
CA ASN A 28 -7.38 -9.91 -4.37
C ASN A 28 -8.29 -10.08 -5.58
N SER A 29 -9.42 -10.78 -5.44
CA SER A 29 -10.44 -10.89 -6.49
C SER A 29 -11.05 -9.54 -6.86
N ASP A 30 -11.44 -8.73 -5.87
CA ASP A 30 -11.95 -7.37 -6.07
C ASP A 30 -10.97 -6.48 -6.86
N ILE A 31 -9.67 -6.59 -6.58
CA ILE A 31 -8.59 -5.87 -7.28
C ILE A 31 -8.43 -6.42 -8.71
N GLN A 32 -8.40 -7.74 -8.88
CA GLN A 32 -8.28 -8.40 -10.20
C GLN A 32 -9.49 -8.19 -11.12
N ASN A 33 -10.63 -7.73 -10.58
CA ASN A 33 -11.77 -7.26 -11.36
C ASN A 33 -11.59 -5.82 -11.87
N ILE A 34 -10.68 -5.04 -11.27
CA ILE A 34 -10.35 -3.69 -11.71
C ILE A 34 -9.14 -3.71 -12.65
N VAL A 35 -8.11 -4.48 -12.32
CA VAL A 35 -6.87 -4.59 -13.10
C VAL A 35 -6.29 -5.99 -12.96
N LYS A 36 -6.08 -6.68 -14.07
CA LYS A 36 -5.44 -8.00 -14.07
C LYS A 36 -3.97 -7.86 -13.67
N THR A 37 -3.53 -8.68 -12.74
CA THR A 37 -2.18 -8.62 -12.18
C THR A 37 -1.79 -10.02 -11.71
N GLN A 38 -0.50 -10.35 -11.79
CA GLN A 38 -0.01 -11.66 -11.38
C GLN A 38 -0.04 -11.80 -9.87
N ASP A 39 0.51 -10.81 -9.17
CA ASP A 39 0.58 -10.82 -7.72
C ASP A 39 0.13 -9.47 -7.14
N ILE A 40 -0.30 -9.50 -5.88
CA ILE A 40 -0.77 -8.36 -5.10
C ILE A 40 -0.10 -8.43 -3.74
N SER A 41 0.51 -7.32 -3.32
CA SER A 41 0.99 -7.14 -1.94
C SER A 41 0.28 -5.95 -1.29
N ILE A 42 -0.21 -6.13 -0.07
CA ILE A 42 -0.86 -5.07 0.70
C ILE A 42 -0.26 -5.04 2.10
N GLU A 43 0.33 -3.92 2.48
CA GLU A 43 1.08 -3.79 3.73
C GLU A 43 0.88 -2.40 4.34
N GLY A 44 0.65 -2.36 5.65
CA GLY A 44 0.65 -1.13 6.43
C GLY A 44 2.06 -0.74 6.85
N HIS A 45 2.34 0.55 6.90
CA HIS A 45 3.64 1.09 7.31
C HIS A 45 3.45 2.29 8.23
N LYS A 46 4.22 2.35 9.32
CA LYS A 46 4.29 3.52 10.21
C LYS A 46 5.59 4.27 9.97
N THR A 47 5.47 5.52 9.53
CA THR A 47 6.61 6.41 9.32
C THR A 47 6.59 7.50 10.40
N PRO A 48 7.60 7.55 11.29
CA PRO A 48 7.81 8.72 12.14
C PRO A 48 8.10 9.95 11.27
N LEU A 49 7.38 11.04 11.49
CA LEU A 49 7.60 12.32 10.84
C LEU A 49 7.46 13.43 11.89
N ASP A 50 8.60 13.99 12.29
CA ASP A 50 8.71 14.97 13.37
C ASP A 50 8.04 14.50 14.67
N ASP A 51 6.98 15.20 15.11
CA ASP A 51 6.21 14.92 16.32
C ASP A 51 5.04 13.95 16.09
N LYS A 52 4.90 13.40 14.88
CA LYS A 52 3.77 12.57 14.46
C LYS A 52 4.21 11.24 13.87
N VAL A 53 3.25 10.33 13.78
CA VAL A 53 3.38 9.07 13.04
C VAL A 53 2.39 9.09 11.90
N ILE A 54 2.89 9.01 10.66
CA ILE A 54 2.06 8.81 9.47
C ILE A 54 1.85 7.32 9.28
N THR A 55 0.59 6.92 9.12
CA THR A 55 0.21 5.53 8.87
C THR A 55 -0.19 5.38 7.41
N SER A 56 0.61 4.67 6.63
CA SER A 56 0.45 4.52 5.19
C SER A 56 0.04 3.09 4.83
N LEU A 57 -0.80 2.90 3.82
CA LEU A 57 -1.10 1.59 3.24
C LEU A 57 -0.45 1.47 1.86
N SER A 58 0.50 0.57 1.69
CA SER A 58 1.08 0.22 0.40
C SER A 58 0.25 -0.87 -0.27
N ILE A 59 -0.13 -0.65 -1.53
CA ILE A 59 -0.79 -1.62 -2.40
C ILE A 59 0.05 -1.74 -3.67
N GLN A 60 0.70 -2.89 -3.81
CA GLN A 60 1.59 -3.19 -4.92
C GLN A 60 0.91 -4.19 -5.85
N LEU A 61 0.90 -3.86 -7.14
CA LEU A 61 0.30 -4.66 -8.20
C LEU A 61 1.41 -5.09 -9.14
N ILE A 62 1.77 -6.37 -9.10
CA ILE A 62 2.96 -6.90 -9.75
C ILE A 62 2.58 -7.58 -11.06
N ASN A 63 3.27 -7.18 -12.13
CA ASN A 63 3.02 -7.58 -13.51
C ASN A 63 1.54 -7.35 -13.89
N ALA A 64 1.07 -6.13 -13.62
CA ALA A 64 -0.24 -5.68 -14.06
C ALA A 64 -0.31 -5.63 -15.60
N GLN A 65 -1.38 -6.20 -16.16
CA GLN A 65 -1.64 -6.22 -17.60
C GLN A 65 -2.28 -4.90 -18.03
N ASP A 66 -2.18 -4.59 -19.32
CA ASP A 66 -2.83 -3.43 -19.97
C ASP A 66 -2.47 -2.07 -19.34
N ILE A 67 -1.28 -1.95 -18.75
CA ILE A 67 -0.78 -0.68 -18.17
C ILE A 67 -0.15 0.27 -19.20
N ASN A 68 -0.22 -0.07 -20.50
CA ASN A 68 0.19 0.82 -21.60
C ASN A 68 -0.94 1.82 -21.94
N VAL A 69 -1.42 2.51 -20.92
CA VAL A 69 -2.46 3.55 -21.03
C VAL A 69 -1.88 4.89 -20.57
N SER A 70 -2.61 5.98 -20.83
CA SER A 70 -2.19 7.30 -20.37
C SER A 70 -2.03 7.35 -18.84
N THR A 71 -1.14 8.22 -18.35
CA THR A 71 -0.92 8.45 -16.91
C THR A 71 -2.23 8.73 -16.16
N ASP A 72 -3.13 9.53 -16.74
CA ASP A 72 -4.44 9.82 -16.14
C ASP A 72 -5.31 8.56 -15.99
N SER A 73 -5.23 7.65 -16.95
CA SER A 73 -5.94 6.37 -16.89
C SER A 73 -5.36 5.47 -15.80
N LEU A 74 -4.02 5.42 -15.67
CA LEU A 74 -3.35 4.69 -14.58
C LEU A 74 -3.75 5.24 -13.21
N VAL A 75 -3.74 6.57 -13.03
CA VAL A 75 -4.15 7.22 -11.77
C VAL A 75 -5.60 6.90 -11.43
N LYS A 76 -6.51 6.87 -12.43
CA LYS A 76 -7.90 6.47 -12.22
C LYS A 76 -8.02 5.01 -11.76
N ILE A 77 -7.26 4.10 -12.35
CA ILE A 77 -7.22 2.68 -11.94
C ILE A 77 -6.71 2.57 -10.49
N GLN A 78 -5.59 3.22 -10.19
CA GLN A 78 -5.01 3.26 -8.85
C GLN A 78 -6.00 3.79 -7.80
N ARG A 79 -6.71 4.89 -8.09
CA ARG A 79 -7.75 5.43 -7.22
C ARG A 79 -8.91 4.45 -7.02
N LYS A 80 -9.37 3.77 -8.07
CA LYS A 80 -10.42 2.74 -7.96
C LYS A 80 -9.99 1.60 -7.05
N VAL A 81 -8.76 1.11 -7.21
CA VAL A 81 -8.18 0.05 -6.36
C VAL A 81 -8.08 0.53 -4.91
N ALA A 82 -7.49 1.70 -4.66
CA ALA A 82 -7.34 2.25 -3.32
C ALA A 82 -8.70 2.43 -2.62
N LYS A 83 -9.72 2.98 -3.29
CA LYS A 83 -11.09 3.09 -2.76
C LYS A 83 -11.68 1.72 -2.42
N LYS A 84 -11.49 0.74 -3.30
CA LYS A 84 -11.96 -0.64 -3.10
C LYS A 84 -11.33 -1.25 -1.85
N VAL A 85 -10.01 -1.16 -1.70
CA VAL A 85 -9.28 -1.67 -0.53
C VAL A 85 -9.69 -0.93 0.76
N LYS A 86 -9.76 0.40 0.74
CA LYS A 86 -10.22 1.24 1.86
C LYS A 86 -11.60 0.79 2.36
N GLY A 87 -12.53 0.51 1.45
CA GLY A 87 -13.86 0.01 1.79
C GLY A 87 -13.90 -1.37 2.46
N ARG A 88 -12.82 -2.16 2.32
CA ARG A 88 -12.68 -3.50 2.93
C ARG A 88 -11.95 -3.49 4.26
N LEU A 89 -11.31 -2.39 4.65
CA LEU A 89 -10.62 -2.27 5.94
C LEU A 89 -11.60 -2.38 7.12
N LYS A 90 -11.16 -2.99 8.22
CA LYS A 90 -11.91 -2.99 9.49
C LYS A 90 -12.17 -1.56 9.96
N ASP A 91 -11.11 -0.76 9.97
CA ASP A 91 -11.16 0.68 10.20
C ASP A 91 -10.68 1.43 8.93
N SER A 92 -11.60 2.12 8.27
CA SER A 92 -11.32 2.88 7.04
C SER A 92 -10.56 4.18 7.30
N LEU A 93 -10.47 4.64 8.55
CA LEU A 93 -9.78 5.86 8.97
C LEU A 93 -8.38 5.57 9.53
N GLN A 94 -7.97 4.31 9.61
CA GLN A 94 -6.68 3.89 10.16
C GLN A 94 -5.46 4.49 9.42
N TYR A 95 -5.61 4.81 8.13
CA TYR A 95 -4.51 5.21 7.27
C TYR A 95 -4.67 6.66 6.79
N ASP A 96 -3.58 7.41 6.83
CA ASP A 96 -3.49 8.80 6.37
C ASP A 96 -3.32 8.88 4.84
N GLU A 97 -2.64 7.89 4.27
CA GLU A 97 -2.29 7.86 2.85
C GLU A 97 -2.17 6.44 2.29
N TYR A 98 -2.39 6.32 0.98
CA TYR A 98 -2.38 5.08 0.23
C TYR A 98 -1.35 5.19 -0.89
N TRP A 99 -0.39 4.28 -0.90
CA TRP A 99 0.66 4.20 -1.91
C TRP A 99 0.33 3.10 -2.90
N MET A 100 -0.04 3.51 -4.12
CA MET A 100 -0.34 2.61 -5.22
C MET A 100 0.90 2.43 -6.09
N ILE A 101 1.38 1.20 -6.24
CA ILE A 101 2.62 0.92 -6.97
C ILE A 101 2.35 -0.18 -7.99
N PHE A 102 2.48 0.14 -9.27
CA PHE A 102 2.61 -0.90 -10.31
C PHE A 102 4.08 -1.27 -10.43
N ILE A 103 4.38 -2.58 -10.38
CA ILE A 103 5.72 -3.14 -10.49
C ILE A 103 5.76 -4.08 -11.69
N LYS A 104 6.66 -3.87 -12.66
CA LYS A 104 6.98 -4.83 -13.72
C LYS A 104 8.28 -5.55 -13.35
N ARG A 105 8.21 -6.85 -12.99
CA ARG A 105 9.40 -7.62 -12.56
C ARG A 105 10.47 -7.72 -13.64
N ASP A 106 10.05 -7.84 -14.90
CA ASP A 106 10.96 -8.10 -16.02
C ASP A 106 11.58 -6.81 -16.60
N SER A 107 11.20 -5.64 -16.07
CA SER A 107 11.80 -4.35 -16.44
C SER A 107 12.47 -3.72 -15.21
N LEU A 108 13.63 -4.25 -14.83
CA LEU A 108 14.52 -3.61 -13.84
C LEU A 108 15.23 -2.36 -14.39
N SER A 109 14.99 -1.98 -15.66
CA SER A 109 15.38 -0.69 -16.24
C SER A 109 14.33 0.39 -15.96
N GLU A 110 14.79 1.64 -15.83
CA GLU A 110 13.97 2.85 -15.57
C GLU A 110 12.62 2.83 -16.32
N GLY A 111 11.52 2.76 -15.58
CA GLY A 111 10.15 2.67 -16.12
C GLY A 111 9.31 1.50 -15.60
N GLY A 112 9.87 0.61 -14.78
CA GLY A 112 9.14 -0.52 -14.17
C GLY A 112 8.29 -0.20 -12.94
N TYR A 113 8.33 1.04 -12.44
CA TYR A 113 7.67 1.47 -11.20
C TYR A 113 6.81 2.71 -11.45
N PHE A 114 5.51 2.61 -11.14
CA PHE A 114 4.58 3.74 -11.25
C PHE A 114 3.95 4.04 -9.87
N PRO A 115 4.70 4.68 -8.96
CA PRO A 115 4.18 5.03 -7.64
C PRO A 115 3.21 6.20 -7.74
N ASN A 116 2.12 6.11 -6.98
CA ASN A 116 1.20 7.22 -6.80
C ASN A 116 0.72 7.25 -5.35
N LYS A 117 0.88 8.41 -4.72
CA LYS A 117 0.47 8.64 -3.34
C LYS A 117 -0.86 9.36 -3.32
N ILE A 118 -1.84 8.76 -2.66
CA ILE A 118 -3.19 9.30 -2.56
C ILE A 118 -3.51 9.56 -1.09
N LYS A 119 -3.88 10.80 -0.74
CA LYS A 119 -4.31 11.12 0.62
C LYS A 119 -5.63 10.41 0.92
N ALA A 120 -5.81 9.93 2.15
CA ALA A 120 -7.03 9.24 2.55
C ALA A 120 -8.30 10.10 2.37
N THR A 121 -8.19 11.43 2.46
CA THR A 121 -9.28 12.39 2.24
C THR A 121 -9.73 12.51 0.78
N GLU A 122 -8.92 12.02 -0.17
CA GLU A 122 -9.24 12.03 -1.60
C GLU A 122 -9.85 10.71 -2.10
N LEU A 123 -10.03 9.74 -1.19
CA LEU A 123 -10.57 8.40 -1.45
C LEU A 123 -12.01 8.25 -0.95
#